data_AF-A0AAN7ZE74-F1
#
_entry.id   AF-A0AAN7ZE74-F1
#
_cell.length_a   1.000
_cell.length_b   1.000
_cell.length_c   1.000
_cell.angle_alpha   90.00
_cell.angle_beta   90.00
_cell.angle_gamma   90.00
#
_symmetry.space_group_name_H-M   'P 1'
#
loop_
_entity.id
_entity.type
_entity.pdbx_description
1 polymer ?
#
loop_
_entity_poly.entity_id
_entity_poly.type
_entity_poly.pdbx_seq_one_letter_code
_entity_poly.pdbx_strand_id
1 'polypeptide(L)'
;MIGNFLFGELLSDAPEHNITPILKLIDFGSLERLQNGDGDEATGEQGNVLDVGIMMATLMLLLTGSKYVSETISVDATKLGGNEDVETPAKNILPDDLDRHPVDPCPEIEKDMRLLVAACMADLPVHRPRLSALERFVTRATRRRRPEDYGNPELETDQRISQIIQLCIFDAQVTRG
;
A
#
# COMPACT_ATOMS: atom_id res chain seq x y z
N MET A 1 20.94 -6.19 4.21
CA MET A 1 19.62 -5.95 3.60
C MET A 1 19.46 -7.01 2.53
N ILE A 2 18.74 -8.09 2.82
CA ILE A 2 18.34 -9.06 1.79
C ILE A 2 17.15 -8.40 1.12
N GLY A 3 17.33 -7.96 -0.13
CA GLY A 3 16.27 -7.31 -0.87
C GLY A 3 15.31 -8.39 -1.37
N ASN A 4 14.11 -8.44 -0.81
CA ASN A 4 13.03 -9.30 -1.34
C ASN A 4 12.39 -8.70 -2.59
N PHE A 5 12.85 -7.53 -3.03
CA PHE A 5 12.36 -6.82 -4.19
C PHE A 5 13.50 -6.46 -5.13
N LEU A 6 13.24 -6.60 -6.43
CA LEU A 6 14.11 -6.19 -7.52
C LEU A 6 13.35 -5.24 -8.44
N PHE A 7 13.93 -4.09 -8.74
CA PHE A 7 13.44 -3.19 -9.79
C PHE A 7 14.14 -3.52 -11.11
N GLY A 8 13.35 -3.75 -12.15
CA GLY A 8 13.83 -3.97 -13.51
C GLY A 8 14.04 -2.67 -14.28
N GLU A 9 14.47 -2.81 -15.54
CA GLU A 9 14.59 -1.68 -16.47
C GLU A 9 13.22 -1.16 -16.92
N LEU A 10 13.19 0.09 -17.40
CA LEU A 10 12.04 0.62 -18.12
C LEU A 10 11.96 -0.04 -19.50
N LEU A 11 10.76 -0.47 -19.88
CA LEU A 11 10.51 -1.12 -21.16
C LEU A 11 9.78 -0.17 -22.10
N SER A 12 10.46 0.30 -23.14
CA SER A 12 9.91 1.27 -24.10
C SER A 12 8.74 0.73 -24.92
N ASP A 13 8.60 -0.59 -25.03
CA ASP A 13 7.55 -1.30 -25.76
C ASP A 13 6.38 -1.77 -24.88
N ALA A 14 6.45 -1.58 -23.56
CA ALA A 14 5.38 -1.89 -22.62
C ALA A 14 4.79 -0.59 -22.03
N PRO A 15 3.56 -0.18 -22.43
CA PRO A 15 2.99 1.13 -22.05
C PRO A 15 2.84 1.37 -20.54
N GLU A 16 2.78 0.31 -19.72
CA GLU A 16 2.73 0.45 -18.25
C GLU A 16 4.14 0.54 -17.63
N HIS A 17 5.15 0.02 -18.33
CA HIS A 17 6.53 -0.10 -17.82
C HIS A 17 7.53 0.85 -18.50
N ASN A 18 7.06 1.74 -19.38
CA ASN A 18 7.87 2.79 -19.97
C ASN A 18 8.01 4.01 -19.04
N ILE A 19 7.14 4.14 -18.03
CA ILE A 19 7.11 5.23 -17.03
C ILE A 19 7.49 4.72 -15.63
N THR A 20 7.16 3.47 -15.31
CA THR A 20 7.47 2.85 -14.00
C THR A 20 8.22 1.52 -14.19
N PRO A 21 9.27 1.23 -13.38
CA PRO A 21 10.04 0.01 -13.54
C PRO A 21 9.26 -1.22 -13.07
N ILE A 22 9.59 -2.38 -13.63
CA ILE A 22 9.01 -3.65 -13.18
C ILE A 22 9.49 -3.97 -11.77
N LEU A 23 8.58 -4.02 -10.80
CA LEU A 23 8.85 -4.54 -9.46
C LEU A 23 8.69 -6.06 -9.44
N LYS A 24 9.73 -6.79 -9.03
CA LYS A 24 9.70 -8.25 -8.85
C LYS A 24 9.87 -8.61 -7.39
N LEU A 25 8.95 -9.40 -6.85
CA LEU A 25 9.14 -10.11 -5.58
C LEU A 25 10.07 -11.31 -5.81
N ILE A 26 11.12 -11.41 -5.00
CA ILE A 26 12.11 -12.48 -5.02
C ILE A 26 12.28 -13.06 -3.62
N ASP A 27 13.09 -14.11 -3.52
CA ASP A 27 13.36 -14.82 -2.26
C ASP A 27 12.15 -15.54 -1.66
N PHE A 28 11.70 -16.56 -2.37
CA PHE A 28 10.66 -17.48 -1.92
C PHE A 28 11.19 -18.64 -1.06
N GLY A 29 12.43 -18.53 -0.54
CA GLY A 29 13.09 -19.60 0.21
C GLY A 29 12.41 -19.95 1.55
N SER A 30 11.61 -19.03 2.09
CA SER A 30 10.81 -19.19 3.30
C SER A 30 9.31 -19.38 3.02
N LEU A 31 8.93 -19.72 1.80
CA LEU A 31 7.52 -20.01 1.49
C LEU A 31 7.05 -21.25 2.23
N GLU A 32 5.94 -21.10 2.96
CA GLU A 32 5.23 -22.21 3.57
C GLU A 32 3.83 -22.34 2.97
N ARG A 33 3.43 -23.59 2.71
CA ARG A 33 2.06 -23.88 2.34
C ARG A 33 1.24 -24.05 3.61
N LEU A 34 0.53 -23.00 3.99
CA LEU A 34 -0.47 -23.09 5.06
C LEU A 34 -1.64 -23.96 4.57
N GLN A 35 -1.96 -25.02 5.33
CA GLN A 35 -3.21 -25.74 5.12
C GLN A 35 -4.36 -24.83 5.55
N ASN A 36 -5.49 -24.89 4.86
CA ASN A 36 -6.66 -24.10 5.25
C ASN A 36 -7.10 -24.58 6.64
N GLY A 37 -6.87 -23.77 7.66
CA GLY A 37 -7.37 -24.00 9.02
C GLY A 37 -8.89 -23.87 9.07
N ASP A 38 -9.49 -24.37 10.15
CA ASP A 38 -10.91 -24.21 10.41
C ASP A 38 -11.24 -22.72 10.58
N GLY A 39 -12.07 -22.17 9.69
CA GLY A 39 -12.89 -20.94 9.82
C GLY A 39 -12.22 -19.60 10.17
N ASP A 40 -11.52 -19.56 11.30
CA ASP A 40 -11.02 -18.36 11.97
C ASP A 40 -9.50 -18.18 11.87
N GLU A 41 -8.76 -19.17 11.37
CA GLU A 41 -7.32 -19.03 11.14
C GLU A 41 -7.01 -18.20 9.89
N ALA A 42 -6.03 -17.30 9.99
CA ALA A 42 -5.56 -16.52 8.85
C ALA A 42 -5.04 -17.46 7.76
N THR A 43 -5.64 -17.41 6.58
CA THR A 43 -5.06 -18.08 5.41
C THR A 43 -3.74 -17.41 5.03
N GLY A 44 -2.87 -18.10 4.28
CA GLY A 44 -1.65 -17.48 3.75
C GLY A 44 -1.93 -16.24 2.88
N GLU A 45 -3.08 -16.22 2.20
CA GLU A 45 -3.56 -15.02 1.50
C GLU A 45 -3.74 -13.85 2.49
N GLN A 46 -4.41 -14.07 3.62
CA GLN A 46 -4.66 -13.01 4.62
C GLN A 46 -3.39 -12.55 5.33
N GLY A 47 -2.40 -13.43 5.48
CA GLY A 47 -1.04 -13.05 5.91
C GLY A 47 -0.38 -12.11 4.90
N ASN A 48 -0.39 -12.48 3.62
CA ASN A 48 0.19 -11.65 2.56
C ASN A 48 -0.50 -10.28 2.44
N VAL A 49 -1.83 -10.22 2.59
CA VAL A 49 -2.59 -8.96 2.58
C VAL A 49 -2.16 -8.05 3.73
N LEU A 50 -1.97 -8.61 4.93
CA LEU A 50 -1.44 -7.85 6.08
C LEU A 50 -0.04 -7.32 5.79
N ASP A 51 0.87 -8.14 5.27
CA ASP A 51 2.24 -7.73 4.98
C ASP A 51 2.29 -6.61 3.94
N VAL A 52 1.45 -6.66 2.91
CA VAL A 52 1.29 -5.57 1.94
C VAL A 52 0.77 -4.29 2.63
N GLY A 53 -0.23 -4.40 3.50
CA GLY A 53 -0.75 -3.25 4.25
C GLY A 53 0.34 -2.57 5.10
N ILE A 54 1.10 -3.36 5.86
CA ILE A 54 2.21 -2.88 6.68
C ILE A 54 3.30 -2.23 5.83
N MET A 55 3.65 -2.84 4.70
CA MET A 55 4.64 -2.30 3.78
C MET A 55 4.20 -0.95 3.21
N MET A 56 2.96 -0.85 2.75
CA MET A 56 2.41 0.40 2.22
C MET A 56 2.33 1.49 3.29
N ALA A 57 1.91 1.16 4.52
CA ALA A 57 1.90 2.11 5.63
C ALA A 57 3.32 2.58 6.02
N THR A 58 4.30 1.67 5.97
CA THR A 58 5.72 2.01 6.18
C THR A 58 6.22 2.99 5.11
N LEU A 59 5.83 2.78 3.85
CA LEU A 59 6.17 3.68 2.73
C LEU A 59 5.47 5.04 2.84
N MET A 60 4.19 5.09 3.18
CA MET A 60 3.44 6.35 3.36
C MET A 60 4.07 7.26 4.42
N LEU A 61 4.62 6.66 5.48
CA LEU A 61 5.29 7.40 6.56
C LEU A 61 6.81 7.53 6.38
N LEU A 62 7.36 7.04 5.26
CA LEU A 62 8.79 7.07 4.94
C LEU A 62 9.67 6.51 6.07
N LEU A 63 9.19 5.46 6.76
CA LEU A 63 9.92 4.86 7.87
C LEU A 63 11.16 4.12 7.34
N THR A 64 12.33 4.45 7.87
CA THR A 64 13.60 3.81 7.51
C THR A 64 14.12 2.98 8.69
N GLY A 65 14.40 1.69 8.45
CA GLY A 65 14.96 0.78 9.46
C GLY A 65 13.97 0.29 10.53
N SER A 66 12.69 0.67 10.46
CA SER A 66 11.64 0.18 11.35
C SER A 66 10.41 -0.27 10.58
N LYS A 67 9.68 -1.23 11.15
CA LYS A 67 8.36 -1.65 10.68
C LYS A 67 7.31 -0.67 11.21
N TYR A 68 6.28 -0.42 10.40
CA TYR A 68 5.09 0.31 10.84
C TYR A 68 4.44 -0.34 12.08
N VAL A 69 4.20 0.47 13.10
CA VAL A 69 3.46 0.13 14.32
C VAL A 69 2.59 1.34 14.68
N SER A 70 1.34 1.08 15.07
CA SER A 70 0.40 2.12 15.48
C SER A 70 -0.64 1.56 16.45
N GLU A 71 -1.43 2.46 17.03
CA GLU A 71 -2.57 2.09 17.87
C GLU A 71 -3.76 1.65 17.01
N THR A 72 -4.54 0.71 17.54
CA THR A 72 -5.79 0.25 16.94
C THR A 72 -6.86 1.33 17.01
N ILE A 73 -7.52 1.56 15.87
CA ILE A 73 -8.69 2.42 15.72
C ILE A 73 -9.79 1.65 14.98
N SER A 74 -11.03 2.07 15.19
CA SER A 74 -12.18 1.57 14.46
C SER A 74 -12.36 2.35 13.17
N VAL A 75 -12.47 1.67 12.03
CA VAL A 75 -12.67 2.32 10.72
C VAL A 75 -13.93 1.79 10.03
N ASP A 76 -14.70 2.70 9.43
CA ASP A 76 -15.86 2.35 8.62
C ASP A 76 -15.41 1.67 7.32
N ALA A 77 -15.50 0.34 7.30
CA ALA A 77 -15.12 -0.47 6.15
C ALA A 77 -16.21 -0.54 5.06
N THR A 78 -17.38 0.08 5.26
CA THR A 78 -18.45 0.09 4.24
C THR A 78 -18.01 0.75 2.94
N LYS A 79 -17.12 1.75 3.03
CA LYS A 79 -16.49 2.41 1.87
C LYS A 79 -15.66 1.46 1.01
N LEU A 80 -15.23 0.34 1.59
CA LEU A 80 -14.45 -0.69 0.93
C LEU A 80 -15.31 -1.91 0.56
N GLY A 81 -16.63 -1.82 0.75
CA GLY A 81 -17.57 -2.91 0.51
C GLY A 81 -17.70 -3.89 1.68
N GLY A 82 -17.22 -3.52 2.87
CA GLY A 82 -17.50 -4.22 4.13
C GLY A 82 -18.92 -3.94 4.64
N ASN A 83 -19.34 -4.69 5.66
CA ASN A 83 -20.67 -4.56 6.26
C ASN A 83 -20.64 -4.06 7.70
N GLU A 84 -19.45 -3.87 8.27
CA GLU A 84 -19.22 -3.51 9.66
C GLU A 84 -17.96 -2.66 9.81
N ASP A 85 -17.85 -1.98 10.95
CA ASP A 85 -16.63 -1.29 11.33
C ASP A 85 -15.53 -2.31 11.64
N VAL A 86 -14.30 -1.96 11.30
CA VAL A 86 -13.15 -2.85 11.40
C VAL A 86 -12.10 -2.23 12.30
N GLU A 87 -11.64 -2.99 13.29
CA GLU A 87 -10.49 -2.62 14.10
C GLU A 87 -9.20 -2.83 13.31
N THR A 88 -8.35 -1.81 13.26
CA THR A 88 -7.10 -1.81 12.52
C THR A 88 -6.06 -0.90 13.19
N PRO A 89 -4.77 -1.28 13.24
CA PRO A 89 -3.70 -0.46 13.79
C PRO A 89 -3.31 0.64 12.80
N ALA A 90 -4.22 1.54 12.44
CA ALA A 90 -4.03 2.52 11.36
C ALA A 90 -4.02 3.98 11.81
N LYS A 91 -3.96 4.26 13.13
CA LYS A 91 -4.04 5.61 13.69
C LYS A 91 -3.02 6.59 13.08
N ASN A 92 -1.83 6.12 12.74
CA ASN A 92 -0.78 6.99 12.19
C ASN A 92 -0.96 7.30 10.69
N ILE A 93 -1.91 6.69 10.00
CA ILE A 93 -2.19 6.97 8.57
C ILE A 93 -3.62 7.46 8.33
N LEU A 94 -4.52 7.34 9.30
CA LEU A 94 -5.88 7.88 9.22
C LEU A 94 -6.07 8.99 10.25
N PRO A 95 -6.80 10.07 9.92
CA PRO A 95 -7.19 11.04 10.93
C PRO A 95 -8.06 10.34 11.99
N ASP A 96 -7.82 10.66 13.26
CA ASP A 96 -8.69 10.24 14.35
C ASP A 96 -9.94 11.14 14.33
N ASP A 97 -11.05 10.63 13.81
CA ASP A 97 -12.31 11.39 13.71
C ASP A 97 -12.89 11.75 15.10
N LEU A 98 -12.31 11.23 16.21
CA LEU A 98 -12.63 11.62 17.59
C LEU A 98 -11.89 12.89 18.06
N ASP A 99 -10.87 13.35 17.32
CA ASP A 99 -10.16 14.59 17.64
C ASP A 99 -11.00 15.83 17.29
N ARG A 100 -10.94 16.85 18.15
CA ARG A 100 -11.66 18.13 17.92
C ARG A 100 -11.17 18.89 16.68
N HIS A 101 -9.92 18.65 16.29
CA HIS A 101 -9.28 19.21 15.12
C HIS A 101 -8.39 18.12 14.51
N PRO A 102 -8.96 17.16 13.77
CA PRO A 102 -8.20 16.05 13.22
C PRO A 102 -7.14 16.60 12.28
N VAL A 103 -5.86 16.42 12.65
CA VAL A 103 -4.74 16.69 11.76
C VAL A 103 -4.61 15.48 10.85
N ASP A 104 -4.66 15.70 9.53
CA ASP A 104 -4.44 14.62 8.58
C ASP A 104 -2.97 14.17 8.65
N PRO A 105 -2.67 12.93 9.07
CA PRO A 105 -1.29 12.47 9.21
C PRO A 105 -0.59 12.26 7.87
N CYS A 106 -1.34 12.13 6.77
CA CYS A 106 -0.81 11.86 5.44
C CYS A 106 -1.60 12.68 4.40
N PRO A 107 -1.50 14.02 4.43
CA PRO A 107 -2.33 14.90 3.59
C PRO A 107 -2.03 14.75 2.10
N GLU A 108 -0.81 14.34 1.76
CA GLU A 108 -0.38 14.09 0.38
C GLU A 108 -0.93 12.79 -0.21
N ILE A 109 -1.52 11.92 0.63
CA ILE A 109 -2.04 10.62 0.22
C ILE A 109 -3.56 10.62 0.35
N GLU A 110 -4.24 10.21 -0.71
CA GLU A 110 -5.71 10.16 -0.74
C GLU A 110 -6.29 9.33 0.41
N LYS A 111 -7.38 9.83 1.02
CA LYS A 111 -8.05 9.14 2.13
C LYS A 111 -8.49 7.72 1.74
N ASP A 112 -8.97 7.52 0.51
CA ASP A 112 -9.39 6.19 0.03
C ASP A 112 -8.23 5.20 -0.04
N MET A 113 -7.04 5.64 -0.45
CA MET A 113 -5.84 4.80 -0.46
C MET A 113 -5.42 4.40 0.95
N ARG A 114 -5.50 5.35 1.91
CA ARG A 114 -5.18 5.10 3.32
C ARG A 114 -6.18 4.17 3.98
N LEU A 115 -7.47 4.30 3.65
CA LEU A 115 -8.52 3.38 4.08
C LEU A 115 -8.28 1.97 3.54
N LEU A 116 -7.93 1.83 2.25
CA LEU A 116 -7.62 0.53 1.66
C LEU A 116 -6.43 -0.15 2.37
N VAL A 117 -5.36 0.61 2.64
CA VAL A 117 -4.20 0.12 3.39
C VAL A 117 -4.56 -0.24 4.84
N ALA A 118 -5.38 0.57 5.51
CA ALA A 118 -5.88 0.26 6.85
C ALA A 118 -6.71 -1.03 6.87
N ALA A 119 -7.56 -1.28 5.87
CA ALA A 119 -8.33 -2.51 5.78
C ALA A 119 -7.45 -3.75 5.54
N CYS A 120 -6.36 -3.63 4.77
CA CYS A 120 -5.36 -4.69 4.66
C CYS A 120 -4.73 -5.05 6.02
N MET A 121 -4.63 -4.07 6.93
CA MET A 121 -4.05 -4.25 8.26
C MET A 121 -5.05 -4.65 9.35
N ALA A 122 -6.32 -4.93 9.00
CA ALA A 122 -7.34 -5.29 9.98
C ALA A 122 -6.88 -6.40 10.95
N ASP A 123 -7.21 -6.25 12.23
CA ASP A 123 -6.76 -7.15 13.30
C ASP A 123 -7.26 -8.57 13.04
N LEU A 124 -8.55 -8.70 12.69
CA LEU A 124 -9.15 -9.99 12.32
C LEU A 124 -8.89 -10.32 10.84
N PRO A 125 -8.31 -11.50 10.53
CA PRO A 125 -8.01 -11.91 9.16
C PRO A 125 -9.24 -11.93 8.24
N VAL A 126 -10.42 -12.22 8.76
CA VAL A 126 -11.68 -12.27 7.99
C VAL A 126 -12.16 -10.88 7.55
N HIS A 127 -11.73 -9.81 8.24
CA HIS A 127 -12.08 -8.43 7.89
C HIS A 127 -11.16 -7.83 6.83
N ARG A 128 -10.03 -8.48 6.55
CA ARG A 128 -9.10 -8.02 5.52
C ARG A 128 -9.69 -8.28 4.12
N PRO A 129 -9.43 -7.39 3.15
CA PRO A 129 -9.94 -7.54 1.81
C PRO A 129 -9.33 -8.76 1.12
N ARG A 130 -10.17 -9.51 0.38
CA ARG A 130 -9.71 -10.58 -0.50
C ARG A 130 -8.89 -10.01 -1.66
N LEU A 131 -8.00 -10.81 -2.24
CA LEU A 131 -7.21 -10.39 -3.40
C LEU A 131 -8.07 -9.92 -4.58
N SER A 132 -9.21 -10.57 -4.83
CA SER A 132 -10.13 -10.16 -5.90
C SER A 132 -10.81 -8.80 -5.62
N ALA A 133 -10.96 -8.40 -4.37
CA ALA A 133 -11.44 -7.06 -4.03
C ALA A 133 -10.34 -6.03 -4.27
N LEU A 134 -9.11 -6.31 -3.82
CA LEU A 134 -7.94 -5.47 -4.06
C LEU A 134 -7.68 -5.25 -5.56
N GLU A 135 -7.73 -6.31 -6.37
CA GLU A 135 -7.59 -6.25 -7.82
C GLU A 135 -8.60 -5.28 -8.44
N ARG A 136 -9.87 -5.34 -8.02
CA ARG A 136 -10.91 -4.41 -8.51
C ARG A 136 -10.62 -2.97 -8.13
N PHE A 137 -10.16 -2.71 -6.89
CA PHE A 137 -9.79 -1.36 -6.46
C PHE A 137 -8.63 -0.80 -7.30
N VAL A 138 -7.54 -1.57 -7.43
CA VAL A 138 -6.35 -1.19 -8.19
C VAL A 138 -6.70 -0.97 -9.66
N THR A 139 -7.40 -1.93 -10.30
CA THR A 139 -7.80 -1.83 -11.71
C THR A 139 -8.71 -0.63 -11.96
N ARG A 140 -9.61 -0.31 -11.02
CA ARG A 140 -10.47 0.86 -11.14
C ARG A 140 -9.66 2.14 -11.02
N ALA A 141 -8.75 2.22 -10.05
CA ALA A 141 -7.91 3.39 -9.84
C ALA A 141 -7.01 3.64 -11.07
N THR A 142 -6.27 2.63 -11.52
CA THR A 142 -5.31 2.76 -12.64
C THR A 142 -5.97 3.09 -13.98
N ARG A 143 -7.22 2.65 -14.20
CA ARG A 143 -7.93 2.91 -15.47
C ARG A 143 -8.72 4.21 -15.50
N ARG A 144 -9.06 4.77 -14.34
CA ARG A 144 -10.02 5.88 -14.26
C ARG A 144 -9.44 7.15 -13.69
N ARG A 145 -8.41 7.06 -12.84
CA ARG A 145 -7.78 8.24 -12.27
C ARG A 145 -6.93 8.96 -13.31
N ARG A 146 -6.96 10.27 -13.25
CA ARG A 146 -6.14 11.19 -14.04
C ARG A 146 -5.41 12.15 -13.09
N PRO A 147 -4.36 12.86 -13.54
CA PRO A 147 -3.64 13.81 -12.68
C PRO A 147 -4.56 14.81 -11.98
N GLU A 148 -5.64 15.23 -12.65
CA GLU A 148 -6.61 16.20 -12.10
C GLU A 148 -7.41 15.67 -10.91
N ASP A 149 -7.44 14.35 -10.69
CA ASP A 149 -8.17 13.73 -9.58
C ASP A 149 -7.39 13.77 -8.26
N TYR A 150 -6.12 14.22 -8.28
CA TYR A 150 -5.22 14.23 -7.13
C TYR A 150 -5.01 15.63 -6.55
N GLY A 151 -4.60 15.71 -5.28
CA GLY A 151 -4.36 16.99 -4.59
C GLY A 151 -3.22 17.82 -5.19
N ASN A 152 -2.30 17.19 -5.92
CA ASN A 152 -1.21 17.85 -6.62
C ASN A 152 -1.04 17.30 -8.05
N PRO A 153 -1.84 17.79 -9.03
CA PRO A 153 -1.82 17.26 -10.40
C PRO A 153 -0.45 17.35 -11.09
N GLU A 154 0.39 18.32 -10.72
CA GLU A 154 1.72 18.50 -11.33
C GLU A 154 2.66 17.32 -11.01
N LEU A 155 2.46 16.66 -9.87
CA LEU A 155 3.23 15.48 -9.46
C LEU A 155 2.81 14.19 -10.16
N GLU A 156 1.60 14.14 -10.70
CA GLU A 156 0.97 12.93 -11.24
C GLU A 156 1.08 12.82 -12.76
N THR A 157 1.81 13.73 -13.41
CA THR A 157 2.06 13.65 -14.86
C THR A 157 3.11 12.59 -15.19
N ASP A 158 2.98 11.92 -16.34
CA ASP A 158 3.95 10.91 -16.82
C ASP A 158 5.40 11.41 -16.78
N GLN A 159 5.61 12.67 -17.18
CA GLN A 159 6.92 13.31 -17.17
C GLN A 159 7.47 13.43 -15.75
N ARG A 160 6.64 13.84 -14.79
CA ARG A 160 7.07 14.06 -13.41
C ARG A 160 7.31 12.73 -12.69
N ILE A 161 6.44 11.74 -12.91
CA ILE A 161 6.63 10.37 -12.41
C ILE A 161 7.96 9.80 -12.94
N SER A 162 8.22 9.93 -14.24
CA SER A 162 9.49 9.46 -14.85
C SER A 162 10.72 10.12 -14.22
N GLN A 163 10.66 11.42 -13.92
CA GLN A 163 11.75 12.14 -13.23
C GLN A 163 11.96 11.63 -11.80
N ILE A 164 10.88 11.39 -11.05
CA ILE A 164 10.97 10.86 -9.69
C ILE A 164 11.60 9.47 -9.71
N ILE A 165 11.17 8.60 -10.62
CA ILE A 165 11.74 7.26 -10.80
C ILE A 165 13.22 7.34 -11.16
N GLN A 166 13.60 8.21 -12.10
CA GLN A 166 15.01 8.40 -12.46
C GLN A 166 15.84 8.80 -11.24
N LEU A 167 15.40 9.80 -10.47
CA LEU A 167 16.13 10.30 -9.31
C LEU A 167 16.21 9.28 -8.17
N CYS A 168 15.10 8.61 -7.86
CA CYS A 168 14.98 7.77 -6.67
C CYS A 168 15.44 6.32 -6.87
N ILE A 169 15.47 5.82 -8.10
CA ILE A 169 15.81 4.42 -8.40
C ILE A 169 17.09 4.32 -9.23
N PHE A 170 17.18 5.02 -10.35
CA PHE A 170 18.29 4.84 -11.31
C PHE A 170 19.50 5.74 -11.01
N ASP A 171 19.27 6.94 -10.49
CA ASP A 171 20.30 7.91 -10.08
C ASP A 171 20.48 7.95 -8.56
N ALA A 172 19.91 6.97 -7.85
CA ALA A 172 20.08 6.83 -6.42
C ALA A 172 21.56 6.60 -6.10
N GLN A 173 22.31 7.69 -5.89
CA GLN A 173 23.69 7.60 -5.48
C GLN A 173 23.71 6.87 -4.14
N VAL A 174 24.54 5.83 -4.05
CA VAL A 174 24.83 5.18 -2.77
C VAL A 174 25.58 6.21 -1.93
N THR A 175 24.85 7.06 -1.21
CA THR A 175 25.43 7.91 -0.17
C THR A 175 25.86 6.94 0.93
N ARG A 176 27.07 6.41 0.80
CA ARG A 176 27.79 5.72 1.88
C ARG A 176 28.07 6.78 2.95
N GLY A 177 27.15 6.90 3.90
CA GLY A 177 27.40 7.42 5.24
C GLY A 177 27.75 6.26 6.16
#